data_AF-A0A1G4KE99-F1
#
_entry.id   AF-A0A1G4KE99-F1
#
_cell.length_a   1.000
_cell.length_b   1.000
_cell.length_c   1.000
_cell.angle_alpha   90.00
_cell.angle_beta   90.00
_cell.angle_gamma   90.00
#
_symmetry.space_group_name_H-M   'P 1'
#
loop_
_entity.id
_entity.type
_entity.pdbx_description
1 polymer ?
#
loop_
_entity_poly.entity_id
_entity_poly.type
_entity_poly.pdbx_seq_one_letter_code
_entity_poly.pdbx_strand_id
1 'polypeptide(L)'
;MHSFMFKRSFSSSLAFLQTSKTSFVNRVPPVSSAIPDVNTFLKTIGRKCDEFSELYENQWESLFKWDSATLKRKGIPTQQRKYILSQVEKFRKQEPIKETKIGKKSYWGGERKRNEVTARLKAQERNVS
;
A
#
# COMPACT_ATOMS: atom_id res chain seq x y z
N MET A 1 27.11 31.46 37.23
CA MET A 1 27.40 31.63 35.79
C MET A 1 26.30 30.94 35.02
N HIS A 2 25.43 31.71 34.36
CA HIS A 2 24.34 31.19 33.53
C HIS A 2 24.90 30.58 32.24
N SER A 3 24.52 29.35 31.91
CA SER A 3 24.73 28.81 30.57
C SER A 3 23.51 28.00 30.11
N PHE A 4 22.63 28.75 29.46
CA PHE A 4 21.66 28.41 28.42
C PHE A 4 21.31 26.93 28.17
N MET A 5 20.15 26.51 28.69
CA MET A 5 19.37 25.42 28.09
C MET A 5 18.89 25.84 26.70
N PHE A 6 19.43 25.19 25.66
CA PHE A 6 18.94 25.35 24.29
C PHE A 6 17.60 24.60 24.12
N LYS A 7 16.48 25.28 24.36
CA LYS A 7 15.15 24.77 24.02
C LYS A 7 14.99 24.77 22.50
N ARG A 8 15.05 23.59 21.87
CA ARG A 8 14.67 23.43 20.46
C ARG A 8 13.15 23.56 20.34
N SER A 9 12.66 24.76 20.04
CA SER A 9 11.30 24.99 19.58
C SER A 9 11.19 24.52 18.13
N PHE A 10 10.65 23.32 17.91
CA PHE A 10 10.10 22.98 16.60
C PHE A 10 8.79 23.77 16.44
N SER A 11 8.87 24.95 15.81
CA SER A 11 7.70 25.72 15.40
C SER A 11 7.00 24.99 14.26
N SER A 12 5.95 24.25 14.59
CA SER A 12 5.07 23.58 13.65
C SER A 12 3.99 24.56 13.18
N SER A 13 4.25 25.30 12.10
CA SER A 13 3.18 26.04 11.43
C SER A 13 3.43 26.16 9.93
N LEU A 14 3.19 25.06 9.22
CA LEU A 14 2.64 25.15 7.87
C LEU A 14 1.31 24.40 7.90
N ALA A 15 0.25 25.15 8.18
CA ALA A 15 -1.11 24.72 7.91
C ALA A 15 -1.26 24.58 6.38
N PHE A 16 -0.99 23.38 5.86
CA PHE A 16 -1.36 23.04 4.49
C PHE A 16 -2.89 22.87 4.42
N LEU A 17 -3.58 23.97 4.13
CA LEU A 17 -4.98 23.96 3.69
C LEU A 17 -5.07 23.28 2.33
N GLN A 18 -5.43 21.99 2.38
CA GLN A 18 -6.44 21.31 1.55
C GLN A 18 -6.69 21.85 0.13
N THR A 19 -6.15 21.16 -0.88
CA THR A 19 -6.66 21.24 -2.26
C THR A 19 -7.72 20.16 -2.46
N SER A 20 -9.00 20.56 -2.54
CA SER A 20 -10.11 19.66 -2.86
C SER A 20 -10.18 19.39 -4.36
N LYS A 21 -9.56 18.31 -4.83
CA LYS A 21 -9.91 17.68 -6.13
C LYS A 21 -11.02 16.64 -5.90
N THR A 22 -12.22 17.08 -5.53
CA THR A 22 -13.33 16.20 -5.11
C THR A 22 -14.42 16.00 -6.17
N SER A 23 -14.16 16.25 -7.46
CA SER A 23 -15.17 16.00 -8.51
C SER A 23 -15.20 14.55 -9.03
N PHE A 24 -14.15 13.75 -8.78
CA PHE A 24 -14.06 12.36 -9.23
C PHE A 24 -14.42 11.32 -8.16
N VAL A 25 -14.64 11.73 -6.90
CA VAL A 25 -14.74 10.81 -5.75
C VAL A 25 -16.01 9.93 -5.80
N ASN A 26 -17.06 10.37 -6.51
CA ASN A 26 -18.35 9.67 -6.55
C ASN A 26 -18.73 9.08 -7.91
N ARG A 27 -17.87 9.19 -8.94
CA ARG A 27 -18.19 8.57 -10.23
C ARG A 27 -17.71 7.12 -10.21
N VAL A 28 -18.64 6.19 -10.44
CA VAL A 28 -18.34 4.79 -10.71
C VAL A 28 -17.95 4.72 -12.20
N PRO A 29 -16.70 4.39 -12.54
CA PRO A 29 -16.30 4.22 -13.92
C PRO A 29 -17.00 2.99 -14.53
N PRO A 30 -17.34 3.03 -15.83
CA PRO A 30 -17.91 1.87 -16.51
C PRO A 30 -16.92 0.71 -16.49
N VAL A 31 -17.46 -0.50 -16.54
CA VAL A 31 -16.64 -1.72 -16.67
C VAL A 31 -15.81 -1.65 -17.95
N SER A 32 -14.55 -2.05 -17.86
CA SER A 32 -13.63 -2.10 -19.01
C SER A 32 -13.55 -3.54 -19.52
N SER A 33 -13.37 -3.74 -20.82
CA SER A 33 -13.18 -5.09 -21.40
C SER A 33 -11.99 -5.83 -20.78
N ALA A 34 -10.97 -5.11 -20.32
CA ALA A 34 -9.81 -5.68 -19.65
C ALA A 34 -10.09 -6.16 -18.21
N ILE A 35 -11.03 -5.51 -17.51
CA ILE A 35 -11.37 -5.81 -16.11
C ILE A 35 -12.90 -5.76 -15.97
N PRO A 36 -13.58 -6.88 -16.26
CA PRO A 36 -15.04 -6.94 -16.22
C PRO A 36 -15.60 -7.03 -14.79
N ASP A 37 -14.84 -7.60 -13.84
CA ASP A 37 -15.33 -8.00 -12.53
C ASP A 37 -14.45 -7.49 -11.37
N VAL A 38 -15.02 -7.45 -10.16
CA VAL A 38 -14.26 -7.15 -8.94
C VAL A 38 -13.20 -8.21 -8.65
N ASN A 39 -13.50 -9.48 -8.90
CA ASN A 39 -12.54 -10.58 -8.67
C ASN A 39 -11.30 -10.43 -9.58
N THR A 40 -11.50 -10.10 -10.86
CA THR A 40 -10.41 -9.86 -11.80
C THR A 40 -9.62 -8.61 -11.42
N PHE A 41 -10.28 -7.55 -10.93
CA PHE A 41 -9.61 -6.37 -10.38
C PHE A 41 -8.71 -6.70 -9.18
N LEU A 42 -9.23 -7.44 -8.19
CA LEU A 42 -8.48 -7.79 -6.98
C LEU A 42 -7.28 -8.69 -7.30
N LYS A 43 -7.46 -9.67 -8.20
CA LYS A 43 -6.37 -10.53 -8.71
C LYS A 43 -5.29 -9.75 -9.45
N THR A 44 -5.66 -8.79 -10.28
CA THR A 44 -4.70 -8.00 -11.07
C THR A 44 -3.86 -7.06 -10.21
N ILE A 45 -4.41 -6.51 -9.12
CA ILE A 45 -3.64 -5.65 -8.20
C ILE A 45 -2.71 -6.46 -7.28
N GLY A 46 -2.98 -7.75 -7.05
CA GLY A 46 -2.17 -8.67 -6.25
C GLY A 46 -2.07 -8.29 -4.77
N ARG A 47 -0.91 -8.49 -4.14
CA ARG A 47 -0.65 -8.23 -2.70
C ARG A 47 -1.65 -8.90 -1.75
N LYS A 48 -2.10 -10.12 -2.08
CA LYS A 48 -3.11 -10.89 -1.34
C LYS A 48 -4.46 -10.17 -1.20
N CYS A 49 -4.84 -9.33 -2.17
CA CYS A 49 -6.16 -8.70 -2.15
C CYS A 49 -7.27 -9.65 -2.62
N ASP A 50 -6.90 -10.73 -3.29
CA ASP A 50 -7.78 -11.76 -3.87
C ASP A 50 -8.64 -12.45 -2.78
N GLU A 51 -8.08 -12.59 -1.57
CA GLU A 51 -8.74 -13.17 -0.39
C GLU A 51 -10.02 -12.40 0.02
N PHE A 52 -10.12 -11.11 -0.33
CA PHE A 52 -11.27 -10.29 0.02
C PHE A 52 -12.37 -10.29 -1.04
N SER A 53 -12.23 -11.06 -2.12
CA SER A 53 -13.20 -11.09 -3.22
C SER A 53 -14.62 -11.47 -2.78
N GLU A 54 -14.73 -12.41 -1.83
CA GLU A 54 -16.01 -12.85 -1.25
C GLU A 54 -16.74 -11.71 -0.53
N LEU A 55 -16.02 -10.80 0.12
CA LEU A 55 -16.63 -9.69 0.87
C LEU A 55 -17.39 -8.72 -0.03
N TYR A 56 -16.97 -8.58 -1.29
CA TYR A 56 -17.55 -7.67 -2.25
C TYR A 56 -18.70 -8.29 -3.06
N GLU A 57 -18.95 -9.60 -2.93
CA GLU A 57 -20.02 -10.31 -3.65
C GLU A 57 -20.00 -10.04 -5.18
N ASN A 58 -18.81 -9.80 -5.76
CA ASN A 58 -18.61 -9.38 -7.15
C ASN A 58 -19.37 -8.11 -7.59
N GLN A 59 -19.81 -7.28 -6.65
CA GLN A 59 -20.52 -6.03 -6.95
C GLN A 59 -19.54 -4.92 -7.33
N TRP A 60 -19.50 -4.56 -8.62
CA TRP A 60 -18.62 -3.51 -9.15
C TRP A 60 -18.83 -2.16 -8.44
N GLU A 61 -20.08 -1.77 -8.20
CA GLU A 61 -20.40 -0.50 -7.54
C GLU A 61 -19.86 -0.41 -6.10
N SER A 62 -19.91 -1.52 -5.36
CA SER A 62 -19.42 -1.62 -3.98
C SER A 62 -17.92 -1.34 -3.90
N LEU A 63 -17.13 -1.77 -4.89
CA LEU A 63 -15.68 -1.51 -4.95
C LEU A 63 -15.36 0.00 -5.02
N PHE A 64 -16.12 0.77 -5.79
CA PHE A 64 -15.89 2.21 -5.99
C PHE A 64 -16.58 3.09 -4.94
N LYS A 65 -17.62 2.58 -4.29
CA LYS A 65 -18.42 3.34 -3.30
C LYS A 65 -17.90 3.20 -1.87
N TRP A 66 -17.20 2.13 -1.54
CA TRP A 66 -16.78 1.85 -0.16
C TRP A 66 -15.62 2.74 0.30
N ASP A 67 -15.84 3.42 1.43
CA ASP A 67 -14.83 4.23 2.10
C ASP A 67 -13.92 3.41 3.02
N SER A 68 -12.78 3.99 3.39
CA SER A 68 -11.84 3.40 4.36
C SER A 68 -12.50 2.97 5.68
N ALA A 69 -13.50 3.71 6.18
CA ALA A 69 -14.23 3.33 7.38
C ALA A 69 -15.07 2.06 7.18
N THR A 70 -15.74 1.92 6.03
CA THR A 70 -16.54 0.74 5.69
C THR A 70 -15.67 -0.50 5.55
N LEU A 71 -14.52 -0.37 4.86
CA LEU A 71 -13.54 -1.44 4.67
C LEU A 71 -12.92 -1.89 6.01
N LYS A 72 -12.70 -0.96 6.95
CA LYS A 72 -12.26 -1.30 8.31
C LYS A 72 -13.32 -2.13 9.05
N ARG A 73 -14.60 -1.76 8.96
CA ARG A 73 -15.71 -2.51 9.60
C ARG A 73 -15.86 -3.91 9.00
N LYS A 74 -15.60 -4.07 7.70
CA LYS A 74 -15.59 -5.36 7.00
C LYS A 74 -14.36 -6.23 7.32
N GLY A 75 -13.45 -5.78 8.19
CA GLY A 75 -12.31 -6.57 8.64
C GLY A 75 -11.07 -6.51 7.73
N ILE A 76 -11.05 -5.63 6.72
CA ILE A 76 -9.90 -5.55 5.81
C ILE A 76 -8.71 -4.87 6.52
N PRO A 77 -7.52 -5.51 6.54
CA PRO A 77 -6.31 -4.96 7.15
C PRO A 77 -5.88 -3.63 6.52
N THR A 78 -5.21 -2.80 7.31
CA THR A 78 -4.92 -1.40 6.95
C THR A 78 -4.05 -1.25 5.70
N GLN A 79 -3.10 -2.14 5.44
CA GLN A 79 -2.21 -2.05 4.27
C GLN A 79 -2.99 -2.31 2.98
N GLN A 80 -3.79 -3.38 2.97
CA GLN A 80 -4.63 -3.80 1.85
C GLN A 80 -5.71 -2.76 1.58
N ARG A 81 -6.37 -2.25 2.62
CA ARG A 81 -7.35 -1.17 2.51
C ARG A 81 -6.79 0.07 1.81
N LYS A 82 -5.63 0.57 2.26
CA LYS A 82 -4.97 1.73 1.62
C LYS A 82 -4.59 1.44 0.18
N TYR A 83 -4.12 0.23 -0.08
CA TYR A 83 -3.70 -0.19 -1.41
C TYR A 83 -4.87 -0.30 -2.39
N ILE A 84 -5.98 -0.95 -2.00
CA ILE A 84 -7.20 -1.06 -2.81
C ILE A 84 -7.71 0.34 -3.17
N LEU A 85 -7.87 1.24 -2.19
CA LEU A 85 -8.34 2.60 -2.43
C LEU A 85 -7.42 3.38 -3.39
N SER A 86 -6.09 3.22 -3.25
CA SER A 86 -5.14 3.83 -4.18
C SER A 86 -5.29 3.28 -5.61
N GLN A 87 -5.50 1.98 -5.77
CA GLN A 87 -5.70 1.37 -7.10
C GLN A 87 -7.04 1.77 -7.72
N VAL A 88 -8.10 1.89 -6.91
CA VAL A 88 -9.40 2.42 -7.33
C VAL A 88 -9.27 3.86 -7.84
N GLU A 89 -8.52 4.71 -7.13
CA GLU A 89 -8.24 6.07 -7.61
C GLU A 89 -7.41 6.10 -8.90
N LYS A 90 -6.42 5.21 -9.04
CA LYS A 90 -5.65 5.08 -10.29
C LYS A 90 -6.53 4.68 -11.45
N PHE A 91 -7.44 3.74 -11.24
CA PHE A 91 -8.41 3.33 -12.26
C PHE A 91 -9.32 4.49 -12.68
N ARG A 92 -9.81 5.28 -11.71
CA ARG A 92 -10.59 6.50 -12.00
C ARG A 92 -9.81 7.52 -12.84
N LYS A 93 -8.49 7.59 -12.67
CA LYS A 93 -7.59 8.45 -13.45
C LYS A 93 -7.15 7.83 -14.79
N GLN A 94 -7.65 6.64 -15.12
CA GLN A 94 -7.24 5.88 -16.32
C GLN A 94 -5.74 5.53 -16.33
N GLU A 95 -5.11 5.44 -15.16
CA GLU A 95 -3.75 4.92 -15.03
C GLU A 95 -3.75 3.39 -15.11
N PRO A 96 -2.68 2.78 -15.64
CA PRO A 96 -2.60 1.32 -15.77
C PRO A 96 -2.56 0.65 -14.38
N ILE A 97 -3.52 -0.24 -14.15
CA ILE A 97 -3.56 -1.06 -12.94
C ILE A 97 -2.57 -2.21 -13.09
N LYS A 98 -1.62 -2.30 -12.15
CA LYS A 98 -0.67 -3.40 -12.05
C LYS A 98 -0.22 -3.59 -10.61
N GLU A 99 0.19 -4.81 -10.27
CA GLU A 99 0.74 -5.10 -8.94
C GLU A 99 1.99 -4.26 -8.67
N THR A 100 1.91 -3.43 -7.63
CA THR A 100 3.08 -2.72 -7.09
C THR A 100 3.71 -3.55 -5.98
N LYS A 101 4.77 -4.31 -6.30
CA LYS A 101 5.45 -5.20 -5.35
C LYS A 101 6.00 -4.44 -4.14
N ILE A 102 5.89 -5.04 -2.96
CA ILE A 102 6.53 -4.50 -1.76
C ILE A 102 8.04 -4.69 -1.90
N GLY A 103 8.81 -3.66 -1.55
CA GLY A 103 10.27 -3.78 -1.48
C GLY A 103 10.68 -4.86 -0.49
N LYS A 104 11.44 -5.85 -0.96
CA LYS A 104 12.03 -6.91 -0.12
C LYS A 104 13.51 -6.62 0.05
N LYS A 105 14.06 -7.00 1.21
CA LYS A 105 15.52 -6.97 1.41
C LYS A 105 16.17 -8.02 0.49
N SER A 106 17.45 -7.80 0.17
CA SER A 106 18.22 -8.80 -0.59
C SER A 106 18.37 -10.09 0.21
N TYR A 107 18.72 -11.20 -0.46
CA TYR A 107 19.02 -12.48 0.19
C TYR A 107 20.06 -12.31 1.32
N TRP A 108 21.09 -11.52 1.06
CA TRP A 108 22.17 -11.18 2.01
C TRP A 108 21.75 -10.24 3.15
N GLY A 109 20.47 -9.85 3.21
CA GLY A 109 19.93 -8.92 4.19
C GLY A 109 19.89 -7.46 3.70
N GLY A 110 19.70 -6.56 4.65
CA GLY A 110 19.82 -5.11 4.42
C GLY A 110 21.26 -4.65 4.56
N GLU A 111 21.53 -3.44 4.06
CA GLU A 111 22.90 -2.89 3.91
C GLU A 111 23.79 -3.09 5.15
N ARG A 112 23.29 -2.72 6.34
CA ARG A 112 24.04 -2.82 7.60
C ARG A 112 24.40 -4.25 8.02
N LYS A 113 23.58 -5.25 7.66
CA LYS A 113 23.77 -6.65 8.07
C LYS A 113 24.45 -7.51 7.01
N ARG A 114 24.71 -6.95 5.83
CA ARG A 114 25.19 -7.72 4.69
C ARG A 114 26.51 -8.44 4.96
N ASN A 115 27.47 -7.73 5.57
CA ASN A 115 28.78 -8.29 5.89
C ASN A 115 28.68 -9.44 6.90
N GLU A 116 27.90 -9.25 7.97
CA GLU A 116 27.65 -10.26 9.00
C GLU A 116 27.04 -11.54 8.42
N VAL A 117 25.98 -11.41 7.62
CA VAL A 117 25.29 -12.54 7.00
C VAL A 117 26.24 -13.30 6.06
N THR A 118 27.01 -12.56 5.25
CA THR A 118 27.97 -13.16 4.31
C THR A 118 29.09 -13.89 5.03
N ALA A 119 29.64 -13.30 6.10
CA ALA A 119 30.69 -13.92 6.89
C ALA A 119 30.20 -15.20 7.58
N ARG A 120 28.99 -15.19 8.13
CA ARG A 120 28.36 -16.35 8.76
C ARG A 120 28.16 -17.50 7.78
N LEU A 121 27.64 -17.23 6.57
CA LEU A 121 27.44 -18.25 5.54
C LEU A 121 28.77 -18.87 5.11
N LYS A 122 29.80 -18.05 4.86
CA LYS A 122 31.15 -18.54 4.54
C LYS A 122 31.75 -19.42 5.65
N ALA A 123 31.51 -19.09 6.92
CA ALA A 123 31.97 -19.91 8.03
C ALA A 123 31.24 -21.26 8.10
N GLN A 124 29.94 -21.29 7.79
CA GLN A 124 29.18 -22.54 7.71
C GLN A 124 29.66 -23.43 6.56
N GLU A 125 29.91 -22.86 5.37
CA GLU A 125 30.45 -23.59 4.22
C GLU A 125 31.79 -24.27 4.54
N ARG A 126 32.67 -23.61 5.31
CA ARG A 126 33.94 -24.19 5.77
C ARG A 126 33.78 -25.34 6.76
N ASN A 127 32.75 -25.32 7.60
CA ASN A 127 32.52 -26.39 8.58
C ASN A 127 31.87 -27.63 7.96
N VAL A 128 31.23 -27.48 6.80
CA VAL A 128 30.57 -28.55 6.05
C VAL A 128 31.54 -29.25 5.09
N SER A 129 32.58 -28.53 4.64
CA SER A 129 33.61 -29.04 3.73
C SER A 129 34.79 -29.67 4.45
#